data_AF-T0Y4H0-F1
#
_entry.id   AF-T0Y4H0-F1
#
_cell.length_a   1.000
_cell.length_b   1.000
_cell.length_c   1.000
_cell.angle_alpha   90.00
_cell.angle_beta   90.00
_cell.angle_gamma   90.00
#
_symmetry.space_group_name_H-M   'P 1'
#
loop_
_entity.id
_entity.type
_entity.pdbx_description
1 polymer ?
#
loop_
_entity_poly.entity_id
_entity_poly.type
_entity_poly.pdbx_seq_one_letter_code
_entity_poly.pdbx_strand_id
1 'polypeptide(L)'
;RFGDAPSNRLAARLRDLDLRVGRLKTGTPPRLDGRTVDCTRLTVQAGEWPAPYFSFHSKKPESVRQMNCHLTYTTPETHEVIRNSLDRSPLFTGAIQGVGPRYCPSIEDKVTRFADRTRHQIFLEPEGLDTHELYPNGISTSLPFDVQQTFVRTIPGLEHAHLTRPGYAIEYDYFDPRDLFRSL
;
A
#
# COMPACT_ATOMS: atom_id res chain seq x y z
N ARG A 1 -6.18 10.99 -7.34
CA ARG A 1 -6.12 9.55 -6.99
C ARG A 1 -6.33 8.76 -8.26
N PHE A 2 -6.18 7.43 -8.27
CA PHE A 2 -6.59 6.65 -9.45
C PHE A 2 -8.06 6.94 -9.75
N GLY A 3 -8.36 7.39 -10.97
CA GLY A 3 -9.69 7.82 -11.41
C GLY A 3 -10.04 9.30 -11.19
N ASP A 4 -9.31 10.06 -10.37
CA ASP A 4 -9.60 11.48 -10.10
C ASP A 4 -8.61 12.41 -10.83
N ALA A 5 -9.12 13.55 -11.32
CA ALA A 5 -8.30 14.58 -11.93
C ALA A 5 -7.36 15.29 -10.93
N PRO A 6 -6.15 15.69 -11.34
CA PRO A 6 -5.25 16.49 -10.51
C PRO A 6 -5.62 17.98 -10.48
N SER A 7 -5.30 18.66 -9.38
CA SER A 7 -5.58 20.10 -9.16
C SER A 7 -4.50 21.02 -9.75
N ASN A 8 -4.32 20.98 -11.07
CA ASN A 8 -3.18 21.64 -11.75
C ASN A 8 -3.17 23.18 -11.61
N ARG A 9 -4.34 23.83 -11.71
CA ARG A 9 -4.44 25.31 -11.66
C ARG A 9 -4.02 25.87 -10.30
N LEU A 10 -4.47 25.23 -9.22
CA LEU A 10 -4.08 25.62 -7.87
C LEU A 10 -2.57 25.45 -7.67
N ALA A 11 -2.01 24.33 -8.13
CA ALA A 11 -0.59 24.06 -8.04
C ALA A 11 0.25 25.09 -8.82
N ALA A 12 -0.23 25.61 -9.95
CA ALA A 12 0.44 26.71 -10.67
C ALA A 12 0.40 28.00 -9.84
N ARG A 13 -0.77 28.38 -9.30
CA ARG A 13 -0.93 29.61 -8.51
C ARG A 13 -0.11 29.62 -7.23
N LEU A 14 0.02 28.48 -6.56
CA LEU A 14 0.82 28.40 -5.34
C LEU A 14 2.32 28.42 -5.63
N ARG A 15 2.77 28.05 -6.83
CA ARG A 15 4.16 28.19 -7.27
C ARG A 15 4.54 29.64 -7.58
N ASP A 16 3.56 30.52 -7.81
CA ASP A 16 3.81 31.97 -7.93
C ASP A 16 4.21 32.59 -6.57
N LEU A 17 3.99 31.88 -5.46
CA LEU A 17 4.43 32.28 -4.12
C LEU A 17 5.85 31.78 -3.87
N ASP A 18 6.64 32.53 -3.09
CA ASP A 18 8.00 32.15 -2.69
C ASP A 18 8.00 31.08 -1.58
N LEU A 19 7.34 29.96 -1.87
CA LEU A 19 7.25 28.79 -1.00
C LEU A 19 8.15 27.70 -1.51
N ARG A 20 8.79 26.97 -0.58
CA ARG A 20 9.64 25.84 -0.95
C ARG A 20 8.75 24.66 -1.33
N VAL A 21 8.83 24.23 -2.59
CA VAL A 21 8.06 23.10 -3.12
C VAL A 21 8.95 21.89 -3.35
N GLY A 22 8.48 20.73 -2.92
CA GLY A 22 9.07 19.43 -3.27
C GLY A 22 8.02 18.47 -3.82
N ARG A 23 8.46 17.28 -4.26
CA ARG A 23 7.57 16.19 -4.66
C ARG A 23 7.80 14.97 -3.78
N LEU A 24 6.71 14.38 -3.31
CA LEU A 24 6.71 13.11 -2.60
C LEU A 24 6.06 12.04 -3.45
N LYS A 25 6.46 10.80 -3.21
CA LYS A 25 5.86 9.62 -3.81
C LYS A 25 5.28 8.72 -2.72
N THR A 26 4.03 8.33 -2.88
CA THR A 26 3.41 7.25 -2.09
C THR A 26 2.88 6.15 -3.00
N GLY A 27 2.94 4.91 -2.53
CA GLY A 27 2.45 3.74 -3.26
C GLY A 27 1.34 3.05 -2.48
N THR A 28 0.42 2.42 -3.19
CA THR A 28 -0.64 1.58 -2.63
C THR A 28 -0.58 0.18 -3.25
N PRO A 29 -0.94 -0.89 -2.51
CA PRO A 29 -0.97 -2.23 -3.06
C PRO A 29 -2.14 -2.40 -4.05
N PRO A 30 -2.16 -3.49 -4.83
CA PRO A 30 -3.38 -3.90 -5.52
C PRO A 30 -4.50 -4.21 -4.52
N ARG A 31 -5.75 -4.16 -4.98
CA ARG A 31 -6.90 -4.68 -4.24
C ARG A 31 -7.26 -6.06 -4.74
N LEU A 32 -7.64 -6.95 -3.83
CA LEU A 32 -7.92 -8.35 -4.13
C LEU A 32 -9.39 -8.66 -3.87
N ASP A 33 -10.00 -9.50 -4.69
CA ASP A 33 -11.31 -10.09 -4.39
C ASP A 33 -11.14 -11.19 -3.34
N GLY A 34 -11.61 -10.94 -2.12
CA GLY A 34 -11.51 -11.87 -1.00
C GLY A 34 -12.21 -13.22 -1.23
N ARG A 35 -13.12 -13.33 -2.20
CA ARG A 35 -13.74 -14.62 -2.58
C ARG A 35 -12.78 -15.53 -3.33
N THR A 36 -11.69 -14.98 -3.86
CA THR A 36 -10.65 -15.71 -4.60
C THR A 36 -9.40 -16.01 -3.78
N VAL A 37 -9.44 -15.66 -2.49
CA VAL A 37 -8.34 -15.84 -1.54
C VAL A 37 -8.67 -17.01 -0.61
N ASP A 38 -7.73 -17.95 -0.48
CA ASP A 38 -7.85 -19.05 0.48
C ASP A 38 -7.30 -18.63 1.84
N CYS A 39 -8.16 -18.01 2.65
CA CYS A 39 -7.83 -17.63 4.03
C CYS A 39 -7.74 -18.82 4.99
N THR A 40 -8.20 -20.03 4.62
CA THR A 40 -8.28 -21.17 5.55
C THR A 40 -6.89 -21.67 5.98
N ARG A 41 -5.89 -21.42 5.14
CA ARG A 41 -4.48 -21.80 5.37
C ARG A 41 -3.65 -20.67 5.99
N LEU A 42 -4.25 -19.50 6.21
CA LEU A 42 -3.56 -18.31 6.71
C LEU A 42 -3.69 -18.17 8.22
N THR A 43 -2.72 -17.51 8.84
CA THR A 43 -2.79 -17.26 10.28
C THR A 43 -3.77 -16.12 10.55
N VAL A 44 -4.82 -16.43 11.30
CA VAL A 44 -5.81 -15.44 11.75
C VAL A 44 -5.17 -14.47 12.74
N GLN A 45 -5.36 -13.17 12.50
CA GLN A 45 -5.05 -12.11 13.45
C GLN A 45 -6.36 -11.43 13.87
N ALA A 46 -6.86 -11.83 15.04
CA ALA A 46 -8.05 -11.24 15.64
C ALA A 46 -7.73 -9.93 16.35
N GLY A 47 -8.74 -9.07 16.49
CA GLY A 47 -8.68 -7.91 17.36
C GLY A 47 -8.64 -8.30 18.84
N GLU A 48 -8.33 -7.31 19.69
CA GLU A 48 -8.35 -7.48 21.15
C GLU A 48 -9.79 -7.59 21.69
N TRP A 49 -9.95 -8.34 22.79
CA TRP A 49 -11.21 -8.38 23.53
C TRP A 49 -11.00 -8.07 25.02
N PRO A 50 -11.71 -7.08 25.60
CA PRO A 50 -12.68 -6.19 24.94
C PRO A 50 -12.00 -5.21 23.96
N ALA A 51 -12.68 -4.90 22.84
CA ALA A 51 -12.13 -3.97 21.86
C ALA A 51 -11.92 -2.58 22.49
N PRO A 52 -10.72 -1.98 22.38
CA PRO A 52 -10.45 -0.65 22.91
C PRO A 52 -11.14 0.43 22.08
N TYR A 53 -11.42 1.57 22.70
CA TYR A 53 -11.96 2.75 22.02
C TYR A 53 -10.88 3.79 21.83
N PHE A 54 -10.89 4.45 20.67
CA PHE A 54 -10.03 5.60 20.42
C PHE A 54 -10.47 6.85 21.22
N SER A 55 -11.77 7.01 21.51
CA SER A 55 -12.31 8.20 22.18
C SER A 55 -12.67 7.93 23.64
N PHE A 56 -12.31 8.87 24.52
CA PHE A 56 -12.75 8.88 25.93
C PHE A 56 -14.27 9.08 26.09
N HIS A 57 -14.95 9.59 25.06
CA HIS A 57 -16.40 9.84 25.08
C HIS A 57 -17.21 8.65 24.57
N SER A 58 -16.57 7.64 23.99
CA SER A 58 -17.26 6.42 23.56
C SER A 58 -17.83 5.71 24.79
N LYS A 59 -19.15 5.74 24.91
CA LYS A 59 -19.89 4.96 25.91
C LYS A 59 -20.04 3.55 25.33
N LYS A 60 -19.74 2.51 26.12
CA LYS A 60 -19.98 1.05 25.96
C LYS A 60 -20.50 0.54 24.59
N PRO A 61 -20.03 -0.63 24.10
CA PRO A 61 -19.93 -0.90 22.67
C PRO A 61 -21.17 -0.58 21.85
N GLU A 62 -21.10 0.47 21.05
CA GLU A 62 -21.64 0.37 19.70
C GLU A 62 -20.88 -0.78 19.03
N SER A 63 -21.53 -1.94 19.00
CA SER A 63 -20.94 -3.22 18.60
C SER A 63 -20.72 -3.28 17.09
N VAL A 64 -19.77 -2.50 16.60
CA VAL A 64 -19.27 -2.72 15.24
C VAL A 64 -18.63 -4.11 15.22
N ARG A 65 -19.15 -4.96 14.33
CA ARG A 65 -18.64 -6.32 14.12
C ARG A 65 -17.13 -6.24 13.85
N GLN A 66 -16.35 -6.87 14.73
CA GLN A 66 -14.91 -7.00 14.53
C GLN A 66 -14.66 -8.05 13.44
N MET A 67 -13.79 -7.73 12.49
CA MET A 67 -13.36 -8.65 11.44
C MET A 67 -11.91 -9.07 11.69
N ASN A 68 -11.58 -10.31 11.33
CA ASN A 68 -10.22 -10.79 11.41
C ASN A 68 -9.40 -10.32 10.21
N CYS A 69 -8.14 -9.94 10.48
CA CYS A 69 -7.12 -9.86 9.46
C CYS A 69 -6.46 -11.23 9.30
N HIS A 70 -5.77 -11.46 8.17
CA HIS A 70 -5.03 -12.69 7.93
C HIS A 70 -3.58 -12.39 7.59
N LEU A 71 -2.68 -13.22 8.10
CA LEU A 71 -1.24 -13.10 7.89
C LEU A 71 -0.76 -14.10 6.83
N THR A 72 0.00 -13.58 5.87
CA THR A 72 0.76 -14.38 4.90
C THR A 72 2.14 -13.75 4.68
N TYR A 73 2.96 -14.35 3.83
CA TYR A 73 4.33 -13.92 3.57
C TYR A 73 4.67 -14.04 2.09
N THR A 74 5.51 -13.12 1.60
CA THR A 74 6.18 -13.32 0.30
C THR A 74 7.12 -14.54 0.36
N THR A 75 7.39 -15.11 -0.81
CA THR A 75 8.28 -16.26 -0.99
C THR A 75 9.52 -15.85 -1.80
N PRO A 76 10.57 -16.69 -1.84
CA PRO A 76 11.70 -16.47 -2.74
C PRO A 76 11.28 -16.34 -4.21
N GLU A 77 10.23 -17.06 -4.62
CA GLU A 77 9.63 -16.95 -5.96
C GLU A 77 9.02 -15.56 -6.19
N THR A 78 8.29 -15.02 -5.20
CA THR A 78 7.79 -13.64 -5.25
C THR A 78 8.93 -12.65 -5.50
N HIS A 79 10.05 -12.83 -4.78
CA HIS A 79 11.20 -11.94 -4.90
C HIS A 79 11.89 -12.07 -6.25
N GLU A 80 11.95 -13.27 -6.83
CA GLU A 80 12.51 -13.50 -8.15
C GLU A 80 11.68 -12.83 -9.25
N VAL A 81 10.34 -12.98 -9.23
CA VAL A 81 9.44 -12.29 -10.17
C VAL A 81 9.63 -10.78 -10.11
N ILE A 82 9.74 -10.23 -8.90
CA ILE A 82 9.96 -8.79 -8.67
C ILE A 82 11.34 -8.37 -9.19
N ARG A 83 12.41 -9.09 -8.83
CA ARG A 83 13.79 -8.79 -9.25
C ARG A 83 13.95 -8.79 -10.77
N ASN A 84 13.33 -9.76 -11.43
CA ASN A 84 13.35 -9.89 -12.89
C ASN A 84 12.50 -8.83 -13.62
N SER A 85 11.75 -7.99 -12.88
CA SER A 85 10.89 -6.96 -13.43
C SER A 85 11.27 -5.54 -12.95
N LEU A 86 12.41 -5.38 -12.27
CA LEU A 86 12.83 -4.08 -11.72
C LEU A 86 13.09 -3.03 -12.81
N ASP A 87 13.57 -3.46 -13.96
CA ASP A 87 13.78 -2.63 -15.17
C ASP A 87 12.47 -2.01 -15.69
N ARG A 88 11.31 -2.54 -15.29
CA ARG A 88 9.98 -2.04 -15.65
C ARG A 88 9.35 -1.20 -14.54
N SER A 89 10.00 -1.05 -13.39
CA SER A 89 9.49 -0.26 -12.28
C SER A 89 9.76 1.23 -12.49
N PRO A 90 8.74 2.10 -12.48
CA PRO A 90 8.91 3.56 -12.57
C PRO A 90 9.88 4.15 -11.53
N LEU A 91 10.07 3.45 -10.41
CA LEU A 91 11.07 3.81 -9.39
C LEU A 91 12.50 3.65 -9.86
N PHE A 92 12.78 2.56 -10.58
CA PHE A 92 14.14 2.19 -10.96
C PHE A 92 14.49 2.70 -12.37
N THR A 93 13.49 3.00 -13.20
CA THR A 93 13.68 3.63 -14.52
C THR A 93 13.86 5.14 -14.46
N GLY A 94 13.70 5.77 -13.28
CA GLY A 94 13.79 7.22 -13.12
C GLY A 94 12.57 7.99 -13.64
N ALA A 95 11.48 7.30 -14.01
CA ALA A 95 10.22 7.94 -14.38
C ALA A 95 9.54 8.66 -13.20
N ILE A 96 9.87 8.26 -11.98
CA ILE A 96 9.46 8.91 -10.73
C ILE A 96 10.62 9.76 -10.21
N GLN A 97 10.38 11.05 -10.03
CA GLN A 97 11.36 12.02 -9.52
C GLN A 97 11.21 12.26 -8.01
N GLY A 98 10.02 12.00 -7.47
CA GLY A 98 9.68 12.18 -6.06
C GLY A 98 10.36 11.16 -5.17
N VAL A 99 10.88 11.64 -4.04
CA VAL A 99 11.54 10.76 -3.06
C VAL A 99 10.46 9.98 -2.29
N GLY A 100 10.59 8.65 -2.29
CA GLY A 100 9.73 7.77 -1.50
C GLY A 100 10.07 7.82 0.00
N PRO A 101 9.12 7.48 0.89
CA PRO A 101 9.38 7.42 2.32
C PRO A 101 10.43 6.34 2.65
N ARG A 102 11.45 6.71 3.43
CA ARG A 102 12.54 5.79 3.84
C ARG A 102 12.06 4.58 4.67
N TYR A 103 10.90 4.71 5.33
CA TYR A 103 10.39 3.78 6.34
C TYR A 103 9.29 2.83 5.82
N CYS A 104 8.56 3.20 4.77
CA CYS A 104 7.52 2.37 4.14
C CYS A 104 7.78 2.23 2.63
N PRO A 105 8.89 1.58 2.24
CA PRO A 105 9.21 1.37 0.83
C PRO A 105 8.21 0.43 0.15
N SER A 106 8.08 0.55 -1.16
CA SER A 106 7.34 -0.41 -2.00
C SER A 106 7.99 -1.79 -1.95
N ILE A 107 7.26 -2.85 -2.31
CA ILE A 107 7.78 -4.21 -2.25
C ILE A 107 9.01 -4.40 -3.13
N GLU A 108 9.04 -3.76 -4.31
CA GLU A 108 10.22 -3.78 -5.19
C GLU A 108 11.46 -3.13 -4.56
N ASP A 109 11.28 -2.10 -3.72
CA ASP A 109 12.37 -1.45 -3.00
C ASP A 109 12.77 -2.26 -1.76
N LYS A 110 11.79 -2.85 -1.04
CA LYS A 110 12.06 -3.78 0.08
C LYS A 110 12.93 -4.95 -0.34
N VAL A 111 12.58 -5.62 -1.44
CA VAL A 111 13.31 -6.79 -1.95
C VAL A 111 14.73 -6.42 -2.37
N THR A 112 14.92 -5.23 -2.95
CA THR A 112 16.25 -4.75 -3.37
C THR A 112 17.11 -4.34 -2.17
N ARG A 113 16.54 -3.59 -1.24
CA ARG A 113 17.26 -3.01 -0.10
C ARG A 113 17.56 -4.02 1.01
N PHE A 114 16.70 -5.01 1.18
CA PHE A 114 16.80 -6.05 2.22
C PHE A 114 16.92 -7.44 1.57
N ALA A 115 17.86 -7.58 0.64
CA ALA A 115 18.03 -8.79 -0.17
C ALA A 115 18.40 -10.06 0.64
N ASP A 116 18.86 -9.89 1.88
CA ASP A 116 19.12 -10.98 2.84
C ASP A 116 17.83 -11.60 3.40
N ARG A 117 16.69 -10.89 3.33
CA ARG A 117 15.40 -11.37 3.84
C ARG A 117 14.75 -12.31 2.82
N THR A 118 14.55 -13.56 3.22
CA THR A 118 13.90 -14.58 2.38
C THR A 118 12.38 -14.45 2.29
N ARG A 119 11.77 -13.61 3.15
CA ARG A 119 10.34 -13.35 3.18
C ARG A 119 10.02 -11.99 3.84
N HIS A 120 8.90 -11.41 3.44
CA HIS A 120 8.29 -10.23 4.04
C HIS A 120 6.84 -10.52 4.41
N GLN A 121 6.43 -10.08 5.61
CA GLN A 121 5.07 -10.27 6.12
C GLN A 121 4.06 -9.39 5.38
N ILE A 122 2.86 -9.92 5.20
CA ILE A 122 1.71 -9.27 4.57
C ILE A 122 0.50 -9.44 5.48
N PHE A 123 -0.24 -8.36 5.72
CA PHE A 123 -1.57 -8.41 6.31
C PHE A 123 -2.62 -8.31 5.22
N LEU A 124 -3.55 -9.26 5.18
CA LEU A 124 -4.77 -9.18 4.39
C LEU A 124 -5.86 -8.58 5.26
N GLU A 125 -6.15 -7.30 5.02
CA GLU A 125 -7.07 -6.48 5.80
C GLU A 125 -8.38 -6.31 5.02
N PRO A 126 -9.56 -6.66 5.57
CA PRO A 126 -10.83 -6.39 4.90
C PRO A 126 -11.11 -4.88 4.82
N GLU A 127 -11.47 -4.36 3.65
CA GLU A 127 -11.72 -2.91 3.48
C GLU A 127 -13.07 -2.44 4.09
N GLY A 128 -13.99 -3.35 4.39
CA GLY A 128 -15.28 -3.00 4.99
C GLY A 128 -16.16 -4.22 5.26
N LEU A 129 -17.29 -3.99 5.94
CA LEU A 129 -18.23 -5.04 6.33
C LEU A 129 -19.08 -5.57 5.16
N ASP A 130 -19.30 -4.72 4.14
CA ASP A 130 -20.21 -4.95 3.02
C ASP A 130 -19.47 -5.08 1.67
N THR A 131 -18.15 -5.28 1.71
CA THR A 131 -17.31 -5.50 0.53
C THR A 131 -16.49 -6.77 0.70
N HIS A 132 -16.12 -7.37 -0.43
CA HIS A 132 -15.16 -8.48 -0.46
C HIS A 132 -13.74 -8.00 -0.79
N GLU A 133 -13.51 -6.70 -1.00
CA GLU A 133 -12.17 -6.18 -1.26
C GLU A 133 -11.25 -6.36 -0.05
N LEU A 134 -10.09 -6.97 -0.29
CA LEU A 134 -9.00 -7.08 0.67
C LEU A 134 -7.87 -6.11 0.29
N TYR A 135 -7.30 -5.46 1.31
CA TYR A 135 -6.10 -4.66 1.25
C TYR A 135 -4.89 -5.50 1.71
N PRO A 136 -3.98 -5.92 0.82
CA PRO A 136 -2.79 -6.68 1.18
C PRO A 136 -1.67 -5.72 1.61
N ASN A 137 -1.73 -5.27 2.86
CA ASN A 137 -0.76 -4.37 3.45
C ASN A 137 0.63 -5.03 3.49
N GLY A 138 1.63 -4.34 2.95
CA GLY A 138 3.00 -4.81 2.85
C GLY A 138 3.52 -4.91 1.42
N ILE A 139 2.63 -5.02 0.42
CA ILE A 139 2.96 -5.18 -1.00
C ILE A 139 2.60 -3.97 -1.88
N SER A 140 2.68 -2.74 -1.34
CA SER A 140 2.58 -1.53 -2.16
C SER A 140 3.58 -1.57 -3.31
N THR A 141 3.14 -1.24 -4.52
CA THR A 141 3.99 -1.38 -5.71
C THR A 141 3.63 -0.38 -6.81
N SER A 142 4.60 -0.13 -7.69
CA SER A 142 4.45 0.62 -8.94
C SER A 142 4.76 -0.23 -10.17
N LEU A 143 4.96 -1.54 -10.01
CA LEU A 143 5.21 -2.46 -11.11
C LEU A 143 4.01 -2.55 -12.07
N PRO A 144 4.22 -2.93 -13.33
CA PRO A 144 3.13 -3.17 -14.29
C PRO A 144 2.12 -4.22 -13.81
N PHE A 145 0.86 -4.08 -14.23
CA PHE A 145 -0.24 -4.91 -13.74
C PHE A 145 -0.04 -6.41 -13.98
N ASP A 146 0.54 -6.81 -15.13
CA ASP A 146 0.88 -8.20 -15.43
C ASP A 146 1.87 -8.78 -14.41
N VAL A 147 2.89 -7.99 -14.02
CA VAL A 147 3.86 -8.38 -12.99
C VAL A 147 3.19 -8.47 -11.63
N GLN A 148 2.29 -7.53 -11.32
CA GLN A 148 1.52 -7.56 -10.08
C GLN A 148 0.70 -8.84 -9.94
N GLN A 149 -0.02 -9.21 -10.99
CA GLN A 149 -0.81 -10.43 -10.99
C GLN A 149 0.10 -11.67 -10.80
N THR A 150 1.25 -11.71 -11.47
CA THR A 150 2.20 -12.82 -11.34
C THR A 150 2.73 -12.93 -9.91
N PHE A 151 3.31 -11.87 -9.34
CA PHE A 151 3.92 -11.98 -8.02
C PHE A 151 2.86 -12.20 -6.93
N VAL A 152 1.66 -11.62 -7.04
CA VAL A 152 0.58 -11.83 -6.06
C VAL A 152 0.22 -13.31 -5.96
N ARG A 153 0.17 -14.01 -7.10
CA ARG A 153 -0.18 -15.44 -7.15
C ARG A 153 0.91 -16.38 -6.64
N THR A 154 2.13 -15.89 -6.41
CA THR A 154 3.19 -16.68 -5.75
C THR A 154 3.08 -16.68 -4.22
N ILE A 155 2.20 -15.85 -3.66
CA ILE A 155 2.02 -15.71 -2.21
C ILE A 155 1.05 -16.79 -1.73
N PRO A 156 1.38 -17.55 -0.66
CA PRO A 156 0.49 -18.57 -0.12
C PRO A 156 -0.90 -18.01 0.25
N GLY A 157 -1.95 -18.70 -0.18
CA GLY A 157 -3.35 -18.29 -0.04
C GLY A 157 -3.85 -17.37 -1.16
N LEU A 158 -2.96 -16.83 -2.00
CA LEU A 158 -3.28 -15.91 -3.10
C LEU A 158 -3.08 -16.53 -4.48
N GLU A 159 -2.90 -17.85 -4.58
CA GLU A 159 -2.56 -18.57 -5.82
C GLU A 159 -3.56 -18.30 -6.95
N HIS A 160 -4.83 -18.08 -6.60
CA HIS A 160 -5.93 -17.77 -7.51
C HIS A 160 -6.50 -16.36 -7.33
N ALA A 161 -5.79 -15.49 -6.60
CA ALA A 161 -6.28 -14.16 -6.29
C ALA A 161 -6.58 -13.35 -7.57
N HIS A 162 -7.76 -12.75 -7.59
CA HIS A 162 -8.20 -11.81 -8.62
C HIS A 162 -7.98 -10.39 -8.11
N LEU A 163 -7.23 -9.58 -8.88
CA LEU A 163 -6.98 -8.18 -8.55
C LEU A 163 -8.17 -7.34 -9.03
N THR A 164 -8.93 -6.76 -8.10
CA THR A 164 -10.03 -5.84 -8.43
C THR A 164 -9.53 -4.47 -8.85
N ARG A 165 -8.37 -4.05 -8.32
CA ARG A 165 -7.70 -2.78 -8.68
C ARG A 165 -6.19 -2.98 -8.72
N PRO A 166 -5.47 -2.38 -9.68
CA PRO A 166 -4.02 -2.40 -9.71
C PRO A 166 -3.45 -1.56 -8.56
N GLY A 167 -2.31 -2.01 -8.02
CA GLY A 167 -1.43 -1.19 -7.20
C GLY A 167 -0.81 -0.10 -8.07
N TYR A 168 -0.53 1.05 -7.47
CA TYR A 168 0.06 2.16 -8.18
C TYR A 168 0.84 3.06 -7.23
N ALA A 169 1.63 3.94 -7.84
CA ALA A 169 2.24 5.06 -7.15
C ALA A 169 1.62 6.37 -7.62
N ILE A 170 1.55 7.32 -6.69
CA ILE A 170 1.20 8.71 -6.99
C ILE A 170 2.33 9.62 -6.55
N GLU A 171 2.66 10.56 -7.42
CA GLU A 171 3.50 11.70 -7.07
C GLU A 171 2.63 12.92 -6.86
N TYR A 172 2.96 13.70 -5.83
CA TYR A 172 2.26 14.93 -5.52
C TYR A 172 3.22 15.97 -4.98
N ASP A 173 2.86 17.23 -5.20
CA ASP A 173 3.59 18.37 -4.66
C ASP A 173 3.30 18.49 -3.17
N TYR A 174 4.32 18.89 -2.40
CA TYR A 174 4.15 19.34 -1.02
C TYR A 174 4.93 20.64 -0.82
N PHE A 175 4.43 21.47 0.09
CA PHE A 175 5.15 22.66 0.55
C PHE A 175 5.94 22.31 1.81
N ASP A 176 7.14 22.84 1.91
CA ASP A 176 7.99 22.63 3.07
C ASP A 176 7.28 23.14 4.34
N PRO A 177 6.97 22.26 5.31
CA PRO A 177 6.24 22.68 6.50
C PRO A 177 7.02 23.70 7.36
N ARG A 178 8.32 23.90 7.09
CA ARG A 178 9.13 24.95 7.73
C ARG A 178 8.76 26.38 7.27
N ASP A 179 7.92 26.53 6.25
CA ASP A 179 7.33 27.81 5.85
C ASP A 179 6.07 28.16 6.67
N LEU A 180 5.61 27.27 7.56
CA LEU A 180 4.45 27.49 8.42
C LEU A 180 4.83 27.86 9.86
N PHE A 181 3.96 28.61 10.53
CA PHE A 181 4.06 28.79 11.98
C PHE A 181 3.62 27.51 12.70
N ARG A 182 3.91 27.42 14.00
CA ARG A 182 3.45 26.29 14.82
C ARG A 182 1.92 26.22 14.97
N SER A 183 1.22 27.32 14.69
CA SER A 183 -0.24 27.38 14.60
C SER A 183 -0.80 26.75 13.32
N LEU A 184 0.09 26.32 12.41
CA LEU A 184 -0.18 25.96 11.02
C LEU A 184 -0.64 27.17 10.20
#